data_AF-A0A3M4YC66-F1
#
_entry.id   AF-A0A3M4YC66-F1
#
_cell.length_a   1.000
_cell.length_b   1.000
_cell.length_c   1.000
_cell.angle_alpha   90.00
_cell.angle_beta   90.00
_cell.angle_gamma   90.00
#
_symmetry.space_group_name_H-M   'P 1'
#
loop_
_entity.id
_entity.type
_entity.pdbx_description
1 polymer ?
#
loop_
_entity_poly.entity_id
_entity_poly.type
_entity_poly.pdbx_seq_one_letter_code
_entity_poly.pdbx_strand_id
1 'polypeptide(L)' 'MSEDLSKIYEQALVSVLTAAEQMGLNIDELYQRATELTEQEESTVRFIDSRDTGEVALATTLAIARVKGLVP' A
#
# COMPACT_ATOMS: atom_id res chain seq x y z
N MET A 1 15.52 8.79 -3.67
CA MET A 1 14.29 9.51 -4.06
C MET A 1 14.28 10.85 -3.32
N SER A 2 13.80 11.94 -3.93
CA SER A 2 13.60 13.16 -3.13
C SER A 2 12.52 12.89 -2.08
N GLU A 3 12.69 13.43 -0.87
CA GLU A 3 11.72 13.29 0.24
C GLU A 3 10.30 13.73 -0.15
N ASP A 4 10.19 14.60 -1.15
CA ASP A 4 8.90 15.07 -1.66
C ASP A 4 8.14 13.96 -2.40
N LEU A 5 8.84 13.10 -3.16
CA LEU A 5 8.20 12.01 -3.89
C LEU A 5 7.68 10.91 -2.95
N SER A 6 8.41 10.59 -1.88
CA SER A 6 7.95 9.59 -0.91
C SER A 6 6.68 10.06 -0.18
N LYS A 7 6.62 11.33 0.23
CA LYS A 7 5.41 11.92 0.83
C LYS A 7 4.21 11.91 -0.12
N ILE A 8 4.43 12.20 -1.41
CA ILE A 8 3.37 12.15 -2.43
C ILE A 8 2.82 10.73 -2.56
N TYR A 9 3.68 9.71 -2.68
CA TYR A 9 3.23 8.32 -2.80
C TYR A 9 2.49 7.83 -1.56
N GLU A 10 2.98 8.21 -0.38
CA GLU A 10 2.33 7.87 0.88
C GLU A 10 0.95 8.51 1.00
N GLN A 11 0.81 9.80 0.67
CA GLN A 11 -0.47 10.48 0.67
C GLN A 11 -1.43 9.88 -0.36
N ALA A 12 -0.95 9.53 -1.56
CA ALA A 12 -1.75 8.86 -2.57
C ALA A 12 -2.30 7.51 -2.07
N LEU A 13 -1.44 6.70 -1.44
CA LEU A 13 -1.82 5.40 -0.91
C LEU A 13 -2.88 5.51 0.21
N VAL A 14 -2.66 6.41 1.18
CA VAL A 14 -3.62 6.66 2.27
C VAL A 14 -4.96 7.16 1.71
N SER A 15 -4.94 8.04 0.71
CA SER A 15 -6.15 8.57 0.08
C SER A 15 -6.98 7.47 -0.59
N VAL A 16 -6.34 6.57 -1.33
CA VAL A 16 -7.01 5.45 -2.01
C VAL A 16 -7.58 4.46 -1.01
N LEU A 17 -6.82 4.10 0.04
CA LEU A 17 -7.28 3.17 1.06
C LEU A 17 -8.45 3.77 1.87
N THR A 18 -8.40 5.06 2.20
CA THR A 18 -9.51 5.76 2.85
C THR A 18 -10.77 5.73 1.99
N ALA A 19 -10.64 6.01 0.69
CA ALA A 19 -11.77 5.96 -0.24
C ALA A 19 -12.35 4.54 -0.36
N ALA A 20 -11.49 3.52 -0.43
CA ALA A 20 -11.91 2.12 -0.45
C ALA A 20 -12.71 1.73 0.82
N GLU A 21 -12.24 2.16 2.01
CA GLU A 21 -12.93 1.91 3.28
C GLU A 21 -14.29 2.62 3.32
N GLN A 22 -14.36 3.88 2.87
CA GLN A 22 -15.60 4.64 2.76
C GLN A 22 -16.61 4.02 1.78
N MET A 23 -16.13 3.28 0.78
CA MET A 23 -16.95 2.48 -0.14
C MET A 23 -17.37 1.13 0.45
N GLY A 24 -16.98 0.82 1.69
CA GLY A 24 -17.30 -0.43 2.38
C GLY A 24 -16.42 -1.62 1.98
N LEU A 25 -15.29 -1.38 1.32
CA LEU A 25 -14.34 -2.45 1.00
C LEU A 25 -13.55 -2.87 2.25
N ASN A 26 -13.25 -4.16 2.35
CA ASN A 26 -12.42 -4.69 3.43
C ASN A 26 -10.94 -4.39 3.14
N ILE A 27 -10.36 -3.47 3.91
CA ILE A 27 -8.96 -3.04 3.76
C ILE A 27 -7.97 -4.19 4.02
N ASP A 28 -8.28 -5.09 4.93
CA ASP A 28 -7.40 -6.22 5.25
C ASP A 28 -7.39 -7.24 4.09
N GLU A 29 -8.52 -7.45 3.43
CA GLU A 29 -8.61 -8.28 2.22
C GLU A 29 -7.91 -7.63 1.02
N LEU A 30 -8.09 -6.31 0.84
CA LEU A 30 -7.36 -5.52 -0.16
C LEU A 30 -5.85 -5.60 0.04
N TYR A 31 -5.38 -5.50 1.28
CA TYR A 31 -3.96 -5.64 1.63
C TYR A 31 -3.42 -7.01 1.27
N GLN A 32 -4.13 -8.08 1.67
CA GLN A 32 -3.73 -9.44 1.34
C GLN A 32 -3.63 -9.60 -0.18
N ARG A 33 -4.63 -9.11 -0.92
CA ARG A 33 -4.63 -9.26 -2.38
C ARG A 33 -3.56 -8.43 -3.08
N ALA A 34 -3.28 -7.23 -2.59
CA ALA A 34 -2.17 -6.40 -3.07
C ALA A 34 -0.81 -7.09 -2.84
N THR A 35 -0.63 -7.70 -1.67
CA THR A 35 0.60 -8.44 -1.33
C THR A 35 0.81 -9.63 -2.27
N GLU A 36 -0.23 -10.43 -2.48
CA GLU A 36 -0.19 -11.55 -3.45
C GLU A 36 0.17 -11.07 -4.86
N LEU A 37 -0.38 -9.94 -5.29
CA LEU A 37 -0.07 -9.36 -6.59
C LEU A 37 1.37 -8.86 -6.68
N THR A 38 1.97 -8.35 -5.59
CA THR A 38 3.37 -7.91 -5.60
C THR A 38 4.38 -9.05 -5.59
N GLU A 39 3.99 -10.24 -5.14
CA GLU A 39 4.84 -11.43 -5.11
C GLU A 39 4.80 -12.23 -6.42
N GLN A 40 3.71 -12.14 -7.19
CA GLN A 40 3.56 -12.82 -8.47
C GLN A 40 4.56 -12.32 -9.53
N GLU A 41 5.30 -13.24 -10.17
CA GLU A 41 6.35 -12.92 -11.16
C GLU A 41 5.84 -12.20 -12.41
N GLU A 42 4.64 -12.52 -12.90
CA GLU A 42 4.05 -11.93 -14.10
C GLU A 42 3.06 -10.79 -13.79
N SER A 43 3.07 -10.28 -12.55
CA SER A 43 2.11 -9.28 -12.12
C SER A 43 2.37 -7.92 -12.75
N THR A 44 1.31 -7.27 -13.21
CA THR A 44 1.36 -5.91 -13.77
C THR A 44 1.76 -4.84 -12.75
N VAL A 45 1.73 -5.17 -11.45
CA VAL A 45 2.13 -4.27 -10.36
C VAL A 45 3.52 -4.58 -9.80
N ARG A 46 4.23 -5.59 -10.31
CA ARG A 46 5.59 -5.94 -9.90
C ARG A 46 6.62 -5.23 -10.79
N PHE A 47 6.91 -3.98 -10.46
CA PHE A 47 7.92 -3.15 -11.15
C PHE A 47 9.21 -2.95 -10.34
N ILE A 48 9.29 -3.55 -9.14
CA ILE A 48 10.47 -3.55 -8.27
C ILE A 48 11.08 -4.95 -8.14
N ASP A 49 12.32 -5.04 -7.65
CA ASP A 49 12.97 -6.32 -7.38
C ASP A 49 12.20 -7.10 -6.30
N SER A 50 12.13 -8.42 -6.44
CA SER A 50 11.51 -9.32 -5.44
C SER A 50 12.06 -9.15 -4.04
N ARG A 51 13.32 -8.73 -3.89
CA ARG A 51 13.94 -8.53 -2.58
C ARG A 51 13.38 -7.33 -1.85
N ASP A 52 12.77 -6.40 -2.59
CA ASP A 52 12.26 -5.13 -2.08
C ASP A 52 10.72 -5.15 -1.90
N THR A 53 10.04 -6.26 -2.26
CA THR A 53 8.58 -6.38 -2.09
C THR A 53 8.14 -6.28 -0.62
N GLY A 54 9.01 -6.67 0.31
CA GLY A 54 8.79 -6.47 1.74
C GLY A 54 8.64 -4.99 2.14
N GLU A 55 9.32 -4.08 1.43
CA GLU A 55 9.18 -2.63 1.66
C GLU A 55 7.79 -2.14 1.25
N VAL A 56 7.20 -2.72 0.20
CA VAL A 56 5.82 -2.39 -0.23
C VAL A 56 4.80 -2.86 0.80
N ALA A 57 5.00 -4.06 1.36
CA ALA A 57 4.14 -4.58 2.42
C ALA A 57 4.22 -3.69 3.68
N LEU A 58 5.42 -3.22 4.05
CA LEU A 58 5.63 -2.29 5.16
C LEU A 58 4.96 -0.94 4.91
N ALA A 59 5.16 -0.34 3.74
CA ALA A 59 4.55 0.94 3.37
C ALA A 59 3.02 0.85 3.39
N THR A 60 2.46 -0.26 2.90
CA THR A 60 1.01 -0.48 2.91
C THR A 60 0.48 -0.67 4.32
N THR A 61 1.20 -1.39 5.19
CA THR A 61 0.84 -1.54 6.61
C THR A 61 0.81 -0.20 7.33
N LEU A 62 1.80 0.66 7.08
CA LEU A 62 1.84 2.02 7.63
C LEU A 62 0.64 2.86 7.16
N ALA A 63 0.31 2.79 5.87
CA ALA A 63 -0.84 3.50 5.33
C ALA A 63 -2.17 3.01 5.94
N ILE A 64 -2.34 1.70 6.12
CA ILE A 64 -3.51 1.12 6.80
C ILE A 64 -3.59 1.61 8.24
N ALA A 65 -2.46 1.67 8.95
CA ALA A 65 -2.44 2.17 10.32
C ALA A 65 -2.88 3.64 10.40
N ARG A 66 -2.54 4.48 9.40
CA ARG A 66 -3.05 5.85 9.29
C ARG A 66 -4.55 5.91 9.02
N VAL A 67 -5.06 5.10 8.09
CA VAL A 67 -6.50 5.00 7.80
C VAL A 67 -7.28 4.61 9.06
N LYS A 68 -6.76 3.64 9.83
CA LYS A 68 -7.34 3.19 11.10
C LYS A 68 -7.11 4.18 12.26
N GLY A 69 -6.44 5.32 12.04
CA GLY A 69 -6.17 6.34 13.05
C GLY A 69 -5.18 5.90 14.15
N LEU A 70 -4.37 4.88 13.90
CA LEU A 70 -3.39 4.33 14.84
C LEU A 70 -2.08 5.12 14.87
N VAL A 71 -1.79 5.85 13.78
CA VAL A 71 -0.62 6.71 13.62
C VAL A 71 -1.00 7.97 12.85
N PRO A 72 -0.35 9.12 13.12
CA PRO A 72 -0.60 10.37 12.42
C PRO A 72 -0.12 10.35 10.96
#